data_AF-A0AAE8Q7S2-F1
#
_entry.id   AF-A0AAE8Q7S2-F1
#
_cell.length_a   1.000
_cell.length_b   1.000
_cell.length_c   1.000
_cell.angle_alpha   90.00
_cell.angle_beta   90.00
_cell.angle_gamma   90.00
#
_symmetry.space_group_name_H-M   'P 1'
#
loop_
_entity.id
_entity.type
_entity.pdbx_description
1 polymer ?
#
loop_
_entity_poly.entity_id
_entity_poly.type
_entity_poly.pdbx_seq_one_letter_code
_entity_poly.pdbx_strand_id
1 'polypeptide(L)'
;MKHKLFLLTLAALAFCSAWPISNAFAAAQPIFWRALRPADQAKAKVPLSGTAVSGPQGETLAWHGEAHPIELTGFVLPIDQEGDLVYEFMLVPWAGACSHMPSPPPNQLVRVVPEEPLHLARMYETVTVTGTLRPGLDQAQFFMIDGDRVLTYGYSINHAQVATVTATTDPDLLSLSPFGILPRQ
;
A
#
# COMPACT_ATOMS: atom_id res chain seq x y z
N MET A 1 -42.52 -23.81 -69.83
CA MET A 1 -41.30 -23.08 -69.39
C MET A 1 -41.07 -23.41 -67.92
N LYS A 2 -39.84 -23.80 -67.58
CA LYS A 2 -39.45 -24.48 -66.35
C LYS A 2 -39.08 -23.45 -65.29
N HIS A 3 -39.65 -23.49 -64.09
CA HIS A 3 -38.99 -22.97 -62.89
C HIS A 3 -39.25 -23.88 -61.69
N LYS A 4 -38.21 -24.64 -61.32
CA LYS A 4 -38.13 -25.40 -60.08
C LYS A 4 -37.89 -24.41 -58.94
N LEU A 5 -38.77 -24.40 -57.93
CA LEU A 5 -38.55 -23.66 -56.69
C LEU A 5 -37.62 -24.50 -55.80
N PHE A 6 -36.38 -24.05 -55.63
CA PHE A 6 -35.35 -24.69 -54.83
C PHE A 6 -35.49 -24.20 -53.38
N LEU A 7 -35.85 -25.11 -52.46
CA LEU A 7 -35.83 -24.86 -51.02
C LEU A 7 -34.37 -24.77 -50.55
N LEU A 8 -33.93 -23.56 -50.20
CA LEU A 8 -32.66 -23.33 -49.51
C LEU A 8 -32.89 -23.48 -48.00
N THR A 9 -32.49 -24.62 -47.46
CA THR A 9 -32.40 -24.86 -46.02
C THR A 9 -31.22 -24.06 -45.47
N LEU A 10 -31.48 -22.98 -44.72
CA LEU A 10 -30.45 -22.21 -44.03
C LEU A 10 -30.03 -22.98 -42.77
N ALA A 11 -28.85 -23.62 -42.79
CA ALA A 11 -28.25 -24.20 -41.59
C ALA A 11 -27.65 -23.07 -40.74
N ALA A 12 -28.25 -22.78 -39.59
CA ALA A 12 -27.71 -21.86 -38.61
C ALA A 12 -26.50 -22.51 -37.91
N LEU A 13 -25.28 -22.12 -38.32
CA LEU A 13 -24.05 -22.41 -37.58
C LEU A 13 -24.01 -21.52 -36.34
N ALA A 14 -24.50 -22.03 -35.21
CA ALA A 14 -24.26 -21.44 -33.91
C ALA A 14 -22.80 -21.68 -33.51
N PHE A 15 -21.92 -20.76 -33.89
CA PHE A 15 -20.55 -20.72 -33.38
C PHE A 15 -20.60 -20.08 -31.98
N CYS A 16 -20.99 -20.86 -30.97
CA CYS A 16 -20.71 -20.52 -29.57
C CYS A 16 -19.21 -20.66 -29.36
N SER A 17 -18.45 -19.62 -29.72
CA SER A 17 -17.12 -19.43 -29.16
C SER A 17 -17.30 -19.12 -27.68
N ALA A 18 -17.34 -20.17 -26.87
CA ALA A 18 -17.14 -20.07 -25.43
C ALA A 18 -15.68 -19.64 -25.25
N TRP A 19 -15.43 -18.34 -25.24
CA TRP A 19 -14.18 -17.81 -24.70
C TRP A 19 -14.14 -18.25 -23.25
N PRO A 20 -13.11 -18.99 -22.81
CA PRO A 20 -12.93 -19.23 -21.39
C PRO A 20 -12.78 -17.85 -20.76
N ILE A 21 -13.71 -17.50 -19.87
CA ILE A 21 -13.53 -16.36 -18.98
C ILE A 21 -12.36 -16.79 -18.09
N SER A 22 -11.15 -16.40 -18.46
CA SER A 22 -9.99 -16.54 -17.59
C SER A 22 -10.27 -15.70 -16.35
N ASN A 23 -10.71 -16.36 -15.28
CA ASN A 23 -10.67 -15.80 -13.93
C ASN A 23 -9.20 -15.76 -13.47
N ALA A 24 -8.40 -14.94 -14.15
CA ALA A 24 -7.16 -14.46 -13.58
C ALA A 24 -7.55 -13.36 -12.61
N PHE A 25 -7.62 -13.68 -11.31
CA PHE A 25 -7.44 -12.65 -10.30
C PHE A 25 -6.15 -11.93 -10.65
N ALA A 26 -6.22 -10.61 -10.88
CA ALA A 26 -5.05 -9.82 -11.18
C ALA A 26 -4.05 -10.01 -10.02
N ALA A 27 -2.88 -10.57 -10.33
CA ALA A 27 -1.81 -10.71 -9.36
C ALA A 27 -1.48 -9.33 -8.77
N ALA A 28 -1.19 -9.28 -7.47
CA ALA A 28 -0.82 -8.04 -6.79
C ALA A 28 0.33 -7.34 -7.53
N GLN A 29 0.15 -6.06 -7.86
CA GLN A 29 1.14 -5.32 -8.62
C GLN A 29 2.17 -4.71 -7.67
N PRO A 30 3.48 -4.93 -7.88
CA PRO A 30 4.51 -4.20 -7.14
C PRO A 30 4.41 -2.71 -7.43
N ILE A 31 4.34 -1.91 -6.36
CA ILE A 31 4.35 -0.45 -6.42
C ILE A 31 5.46 0.12 -5.55
N PHE A 32 5.79 1.38 -5.80
CA PHE A 32 6.70 2.17 -4.95
C PHE A 32 5.93 3.29 -4.27
N TRP A 33 6.48 3.82 -3.19
CA TRP A 33 5.85 4.87 -2.38
C TRP A 33 5.42 6.09 -3.18
N ARG A 34 6.15 6.50 -4.23
CA ARG A 34 5.75 7.61 -5.10
C ARG A 34 4.39 7.41 -5.77
N ALA A 35 3.93 6.17 -5.93
CA ALA A 35 2.65 5.87 -6.55
C ALA A 35 1.44 6.22 -5.66
N LEU A 36 1.66 6.42 -4.36
CA LEU A 36 0.62 6.75 -3.39
C LEU A 36 0.32 8.26 -3.29
N ARG A 37 1.15 9.10 -3.91
CA ARG A 37 0.93 10.57 -3.98
C ARG A 37 0.70 11.02 -5.42
N PRO A 38 -0.11 12.06 -5.67
CA PRO A 38 -0.27 12.64 -7.00
C PRO A 38 1.09 12.88 -7.68
N ALA A 39 1.17 12.59 -8.98
CA ALA A 39 2.44 12.60 -9.71
C ALA A 39 3.09 13.99 -9.76
N ASP A 40 2.27 15.04 -9.69
CA ASP A 40 2.67 16.45 -9.64
C ASP A 40 2.98 16.95 -8.23
N GLN A 41 2.59 16.21 -7.18
CA GLN A 41 2.93 16.56 -5.81
C GLN A 41 4.45 16.41 -5.61
N ALA A 42 5.08 17.38 -4.96
CA ALA A 42 6.47 17.26 -4.51
C ALA A 42 6.60 16.32 -3.30
N LYS A 43 7.80 15.80 -3.04
CA LYS A 43 8.06 15.05 -1.79
C LYS A 43 7.89 16.00 -0.61
N ALA A 44 7.28 15.52 0.48
CA ALA A 44 7.18 16.31 1.70
C ALA A 44 8.59 16.65 2.19
N LYS A 45 8.83 17.93 2.50
CA LYS A 45 10.06 18.35 3.16
C LYS A 45 9.91 18.04 4.63
N VAL A 46 10.69 17.08 5.11
CA VAL A 46 10.76 16.72 6.53
C VAL A 46 11.74 17.68 7.22
N PRO A 47 11.28 18.65 8.02
CA PRO A 47 12.20 19.56 8.68
C PRO A 47 12.97 18.80 9.77
N LEU A 48 14.30 18.88 9.70
CA LEU A 48 15.21 18.21 10.64
C LEU A 48 15.18 18.81 12.06
N SER A 49 14.55 19.98 12.23
CA SER A 49 14.32 20.64 13.51
C SER A 49 12.83 20.94 13.62
N GLY A 50 12.24 20.75 14.82
CA GLY A 50 10.81 20.84 15.19
C GLY A 50 10.04 22.11 14.82
N THR A 51 10.19 22.55 13.59
CA THR A 51 9.46 23.63 12.93
C THR A 51 8.22 22.98 12.37
N ALA A 52 7.05 23.47 12.76
CA ALA A 52 5.79 22.98 12.23
C ALA A 52 5.78 23.13 10.70
N VAL A 53 5.49 22.05 9.99
CA VAL A 53 5.23 22.16 8.56
C VAL A 53 3.83 22.76 8.39
N SER A 54 3.75 23.91 7.72
CA SER A 54 2.49 24.62 7.50
C SER A 54 1.90 24.23 6.14
N GLY A 55 0.60 23.89 6.10
CA GLY A 55 -0.17 23.60 4.87
C GLY A 55 -0.63 22.13 4.78
N PRO A 56 -1.49 21.80 3.79
CA PRO A 56 -1.88 20.41 3.51
C PRO A 56 -0.65 19.56 3.22
N GLN A 57 -0.44 18.52 4.02
CA GLN A 57 0.72 17.63 3.93
C GLN A 57 0.28 16.31 3.28
N GLY A 58 -0.22 16.31 2.04
CA GLY A 58 -0.51 15.05 1.34
C GLY A 58 -1.81 14.36 1.75
N GLU A 59 -2.86 15.14 2.04
CA GLU A 59 -4.24 14.66 2.18
C GLU A 59 -4.84 14.25 0.83
N THR A 60 -4.28 14.75 -0.28
CA THR A 60 -4.63 14.30 -1.62
C THR A 60 -3.96 12.95 -1.91
N LEU A 61 -4.77 11.91 -2.05
CA LEU A 61 -4.34 10.57 -2.42
C LEU A 61 -4.12 10.49 -3.93
N ALA A 62 -3.20 9.65 -4.40
CA ALA A 62 -3.07 9.38 -5.84
C ALA A 62 -4.24 8.57 -6.39
N TRP A 63 -4.80 7.69 -5.56
CA TRP A 63 -5.80 6.70 -5.93
C TRP A 63 -7.09 7.01 -5.18
N HIS A 64 -8.22 6.76 -5.83
CA HIS A 64 -9.54 7.08 -5.28
C HIS A 64 -10.54 5.98 -5.61
N GLY A 65 -11.51 5.77 -4.72
CA GLY A 65 -12.64 4.88 -4.93
C GLY A 65 -12.24 3.40 -4.88
N GLU A 66 -11.70 2.88 -5.97
CA GLU A 66 -11.47 1.45 -6.16
C GLU A 66 -10.32 0.92 -5.27
N ALA A 67 -10.45 -0.35 -4.91
CA ALA A 67 -9.45 -1.07 -4.13
C ALA A 67 -8.50 -1.81 -5.09
N HIS A 68 -7.21 -1.83 -4.79
CA HIS A 68 -6.18 -2.24 -5.73
C HIS A 68 -5.29 -3.35 -5.14
N PRO A 69 -5.13 -4.50 -5.82
CA PRO A 69 -4.21 -5.54 -5.36
C PRO A 69 -2.76 -5.08 -5.59
N ILE A 70 -1.99 -4.90 -4.52
CA ILE A 70 -0.63 -4.38 -4.57
C ILE A 70 0.35 -5.17 -3.71
N GLU A 71 1.63 -4.98 -4.03
CA GLU A 71 2.76 -5.32 -3.19
C GLU A 71 3.57 -4.04 -2.91
N LEU A 72 3.80 -3.73 -1.63
CA LEU A 72 4.51 -2.52 -1.21
C LEU A 72 5.52 -2.85 -0.10
N THR A 73 6.75 -2.39 -0.26
CA THR A 73 7.82 -2.60 0.73
C THR A 73 8.00 -1.36 1.60
N GLY A 74 8.15 -1.54 2.90
CA GLY A 74 8.34 -0.43 3.84
C GLY A 74 8.81 -0.92 5.20
N PHE A 75 8.79 -0.03 6.19
CA PHE A 75 9.18 -0.33 7.56
C PHE A 75 7.96 -0.44 8.47
N VAL A 76 8.05 -1.31 9.48
CA VAL A 76 6.99 -1.52 10.46
C VAL A 76 7.09 -0.49 11.59
N LEU A 77 5.99 0.24 11.83
CA LEU A 77 5.70 0.97 13.06
C LEU A 77 4.53 0.29 13.77
N PRO A 78 4.77 -0.47 14.85
CA PRO A 78 3.70 -1.15 15.57
C PRO A 78 2.67 -0.17 16.15
N ILE A 79 1.39 -0.54 16.08
CA ILE A 79 0.26 0.21 16.64
C ILE A 79 -0.45 -0.64 17.70
N ASP A 80 -0.66 -1.93 17.40
CA ASP A 80 -1.17 -2.92 18.35
C ASP A 80 -0.20 -4.12 18.40
N GLN A 81 0.32 -4.41 19.59
CA GLN A 81 1.29 -5.48 19.81
C GLN A 81 1.20 -6.09 21.22
N GLU A 82 1.48 -7.39 21.31
CA GLU A 82 1.72 -8.11 22.57
C GLU A 82 3.07 -8.82 22.49
N GLY A 83 4.03 -8.37 23.30
CA GLY A 83 5.41 -8.85 23.20
C GLY A 83 6.03 -8.52 21.85
N ASP A 84 6.41 -9.55 21.09
CA ASP A 84 6.94 -9.46 19.73
C ASP A 84 5.88 -9.71 18.64
N LEU A 85 4.64 -10.00 19.01
CA LEU A 85 3.54 -10.20 18.07
C LEU A 85 2.85 -8.87 17.78
N VAL A 86 2.83 -8.47 16.51
CA VAL A 86 2.22 -7.23 16.02
C VAL A 86 0.92 -7.57 15.28
N TYR A 87 -0.20 -7.07 15.80
CA TYR A 87 -1.56 -7.27 15.27
C TYR A 87 -2.01 -6.14 14.34
N GLU A 88 -1.44 -4.96 14.51
CA GLU A 88 -1.68 -3.81 13.63
C GLU A 88 -0.44 -2.93 13.58
N PHE A 89 -0.11 -2.41 12.40
CA PHE A 89 1.01 -1.50 12.23
C PHE A 89 0.75 -0.45 11.16
N MET A 90 1.50 0.64 11.23
CA MET A 90 1.67 1.55 10.10
C MET A 90 2.87 1.08 9.29
N LEU A 91 2.67 0.84 8.01
CA LEU A 91 3.76 0.72 7.05
C LEU A 91 4.20 2.13 6.67
N VAL A 92 5.51 2.39 6.75
CA VAL A 92 6.11 3.72 6.52
C VAL A 92 7.28 3.67 5.52
N PRO A 93 7.61 4.78 4.83
CA PRO A 93 8.66 4.79 3.81
C PRO A 93 10.08 4.96 4.37
N TRP A 94 10.24 5.18 5.68
CA TRP A 94 11.55 5.26 6.31
C TRP A 94 11.51 4.79 7.77
N ALA A 95 12.63 4.25 8.24
CA ALA A 95 12.76 3.81 9.62
C ALA A 95 12.71 4.98 10.62
N GLY A 96 12.12 4.73 11.78
CA GLY A 96 11.96 5.74 12.85
C GLY A 96 10.87 6.77 12.61
N ALA A 97 10.14 6.70 11.48
CA ALA A 97 8.99 7.57 11.20
C ALA A 97 7.96 7.54 12.34
N CYS A 98 7.36 8.69 12.64
CA CYS A 98 6.35 8.90 13.70
C CYS A 98 6.81 8.65 15.15
N SER A 99 7.95 8.00 15.39
CA SER A 99 8.53 7.81 16.73
C SER A 99 9.58 8.89 17.02
N HIS A 100 10.77 8.77 16.42
CA HIS A 100 11.89 9.70 16.60
C HIS A 100 12.09 10.66 15.44
N MET A 101 11.48 10.37 14.30
CA MET A 101 11.50 11.19 13.10
C MET A 101 10.12 11.77 12.83
N PRO A 102 10.01 12.87 12.07
CA PRO A 102 8.70 13.43 11.74
C PRO A 102 7.80 12.41 11.03
N SER A 103 6.49 12.58 11.19
CA SER A 103 5.50 11.71 10.56
C SER A 103 5.47 11.94 9.04
N PRO A 104 5.33 10.89 8.21
CA PRO A 104 5.06 11.06 6.79
C PRO A 104 3.70 11.73 6.55
N PRO A 105 3.50 12.32 5.37
CA PRO A 105 2.18 12.80 4.96
C PRO A 105 1.15 11.64 4.90
N PRO A 106 -0.18 11.87 5.04
CA PRO A 106 -1.17 10.79 5.03
C PRO A 106 -1.12 9.92 3.77
N ASN A 107 -0.87 10.51 2.60
CA ASN A 107 -0.68 9.76 1.35
C ASN A 107 0.65 8.97 1.26
N GLN A 108 1.43 8.94 2.33
CA GLN A 108 2.62 8.10 2.51
C GLN A 108 2.55 7.32 3.84
N LEU A 109 1.34 7.10 4.37
CA LEU A 109 1.07 6.27 5.54
C LEU A 109 0.03 5.21 5.16
N VAL A 110 0.35 3.94 5.40
CA VAL A 110 -0.54 2.82 5.14
C VAL A 110 -0.81 2.07 6.44
N ARG A 111 -2.05 2.02 6.88
CA ARG A 111 -2.47 1.17 8.00
C ARG A 111 -2.57 -0.28 7.53
N VAL A 112 -1.93 -1.21 8.24
CA VAL A 112 -1.91 -2.62 7.86
C VAL A 112 -2.36 -3.48 9.02
N VAL A 113 -3.37 -4.32 8.75
CA VAL A 113 -3.77 -5.44 9.60
C VAL A 113 -3.38 -6.72 8.86
N PRO A 114 -2.36 -7.47 9.32
CA PRO A 114 -1.91 -8.67 8.66
C PRO A 114 -2.92 -9.82 8.84
N GLU A 115 -2.86 -10.82 7.96
CA GLU A 115 -3.69 -12.03 8.05
C GLU A 115 -3.32 -12.89 9.26
N GLU A 116 -2.02 -12.94 9.58
CA GLU A 116 -1.46 -13.54 10.79
C GLU A 116 -0.61 -12.50 11.54
N PRO A 117 -0.56 -12.52 12.88
CA PRO A 117 0.28 -11.58 13.64
C PRO A 117 1.74 -11.65 13.17
N LEU A 118 2.34 -10.49 12.92
CA LEU A 118 3.73 -10.40 12.50
C LEU A 118 4.63 -10.55 13.73
N HIS A 119 5.55 -11.50 13.71
CA HIS A 119 6.60 -11.60 14.71
C HIS A 119 7.72 -10.60 14.38
N LEU A 120 7.84 -9.54 15.18
CA LEU A 120 8.80 -8.47 14.98
C LEU A 120 10.13 -8.83 15.65
N ALA A 121 11.12 -9.24 14.84
CA ALA A 121 12.43 -9.66 15.35
C ALA A 121 13.33 -8.47 15.72
N ARG A 122 13.08 -7.29 15.13
CA ARG A 122 13.90 -6.09 15.31
C ARG A 122 13.11 -4.80 15.14
N MET A 123 13.60 -3.74 15.76
CA MET A 123 13.07 -2.41 15.53
C MET A 123 13.27 -1.99 14.06
N TYR A 124 12.24 -1.37 13.48
CA TYR A 124 12.24 -0.90 12.09
C TYR A 124 12.49 -2.02 11.07
N GLU A 125 11.87 -3.17 11.29
CA GLU A 125 11.93 -4.28 10.37
C GLU A 125 11.33 -3.88 9.01
N THR A 126 12.08 -4.18 7.94
CA THR A 126 11.60 -4.00 6.57
C THR A 126 10.72 -5.18 6.19
N VAL A 127 9.51 -4.90 5.72
CA VAL A 127 8.57 -5.91 5.26
C VAL A 127 8.03 -5.56 3.89
N THR A 128 7.69 -6.59 3.13
CA THR A 128 6.87 -6.49 1.93
C THR A 128 5.44 -6.90 2.29
N VAL A 129 4.50 -6.00 2.02
CA VAL A 129 3.07 -6.19 2.30
C VAL A 129 2.34 -6.42 0.99
N THR A 130 1.67 -7.56 0.90
CA THR A 130 0.84 -7.94 -0.25
C THR A 130 -0.62 -7.99 0.18
N GLY A 131 -1.48 -7.30 -0.55
CA GLY A 131 -2.90 -7.27 -0.23
C GLY A 131 -3.69 -6.28 -1.07
N THR A 132 -4.91 -5.97 -0.63
CA THR A 132 -5.79 -5.02 -1.32
C THR A 132 -5.71 -3.64 -0.66
N LEU A 133 -5.07 -2.69 -1.34
CA LEU A 133 -4.96 -1.30 -0.93
C LEU A 133 -6.30 -0.58 -1.09
N ARG A 134 -6.78 0.02 0.00
CA ARG A 134 -7.99 0.84 0.04
C ARG A 134 -7.60 2.31 0.29
N PRO A 135 -7.83 3.21 -0.68
CA PRO A 135 -7.65 4.64 -0.46
C PRO A 135 -8.76 5.21 0.44
N GLY A 136 -8.39 6.04 1.40
CA GLY A 136 -9.30 6.72 2.30
C GLY A 136 -8.55 7.40 3.44
N LEU A 137 -8.88 8.67 3.70
CA LEU A 137 -8.34 9.38 4.85
C LEU A 137 -9.06 8.92 6.12
N ASP A 138 -8.28 8.52 7.11
CA ASP A 138 -8.77 8.12 8.42
C ASP A 138 -7.68 8.34 9.47
N GLN A 139 -8.00 8.10 10.74
CA GLN A 139 -7.11 8.32 11.87
C GLN A 139 -6.90 7.05 12.68
N ALA A 140 -5.66 6.88 13.15
CA ALA A 140 -5.32 5.85 14.13
C ALA A 140 -4.68 6.52 15.34
N GLN A 141 -5.14 6.12 16.52
CA GLN A 141 -4.50 6.50 17.77
C GLN A 141 -3.47 5.44 18.12
N PHE A 142 -2.24 5.86 18.38
CA PHE A 142 -1.20 4.97 18.89
C PHE A 142 -0.70 5.51 20.23
N PHE A 143 -0.60 4.60 21.19
CA PHE A 143 -0.22 4.94 22.55
C PHE A 143 1.29 4.85 22.68
N MET A 144 1.92 5.96 23.05
CA MET A 144 3.33 5.97 23.44
C MET A 144 3.44 6.30 24.93
N ILE A 145 4.63 6.04 25.49
CA ILE A 145 4.96 6.38 26.90
C ILE A 145 4.73 7.88 27.18
N ASP A 146 4.96 8.74 26.18
CA ASP A 146 4.84 10.19 26.31
C ASP A 146 3.41 10.73 26.03
N GLY A 147 2.43 9.83 25.84
CA GLY A 147 1.03 10.18 25.59
C GLY A 147 0.46 9.55 24.32
N ASP A 148 -0.78 9.89 24.05
CA ASP A 148 -1.46 9.50 22.83
C ASP A 148 -0.99 10.31 21.63
N ARG A 149 -0.85 9.64 20.50
CA ARG A 149 -0.62 10.29 19.22
C ARG A 149 -1.67 9.85 18.22
N VAL A 150 -2.14 10.81 17.43
CA VAL A 150 -3.10 10.57 16.35
C VAL A 150 -2.37 10.70 15.02
N LEU A 151 -2.36 9.64 14.23
CA LEU A 151 -1.85 9.64 12.86
C LEU A 151 -3.02 9.70 11.89
N THR A 152 -3.01 10.67 11.00
CA THR A 152 -3.86 10.64 9.82
C THR A 152 -3.16 9.82 8.74
N TYR A 153 -3.82 8.81 8.20
CA TYR A 153 -3.30 7.96 7.12
C TYR A 153 -4.26 7.98 5.93
N GLY A 154 -3.73 7.74 4.73
CA GLY A 154 -4.49 7.83 3.48
C GLY A 154 -4.83 6.48 2.87
N TYR A 155 -4.25 5.40 3.37
CA TYR A 155 -4.37 4.09 2.78
C TYR A 155 -4.45 2.99 3.83
N SER A 156 -5.16 1.92 3.51
CA SER A 156 -5.20 0.74 4.37
C SER A 156 -5.17 -0.57 3.62
N ILE A 157 -4.66 -1.60 4.27
CA ILE A 157 -4.66 -2.99 3.82
C ILE A 157 -5.10 -3.86 5.00
N ASN A 158 -6.19 -4.61 4.82
CA ASN A 158 -6.66 -5.58 5.80
C ASN A 158 -6.38 -7.00 5.28
N HIS A 159 -6.18 -7.95 6.20
CA HIS A 159 -5.84 -9.35 5.88
C HIS A 159 -4.63 -9.42 4.94
N ALA A 160 -3.58 -8.66 5.27
CA ALA A 160 -2.40 -8.57 4.43
C ALA A 160 -1.46 -9.77 4.64
N GLN A 161 -0.87 -10.26 3.55
CA GLN A 161 0.27 -11.16 3.63
C GLN A 161 1.52 -10.32 3.85
N VAL A 162 2.33 -10.68 4.84
CA VAL A 162 3.51 -9.90 5.23
C VAL A 162 4.74 -10.80 5.22
N ALA A 163 5.77 -10.39 4.49
CA ALA A 163 7.05 -11.08 4.43
C ALA A 163 8.19 -10.15 4.86
N THR A 164 9.01 -10.58 5.81
CA THR A 164 10.26 -9.88 6.16
C THR A 164 11.24 -9.97 5.00
N VAL A 165 11.92 -8.86 4.70
CA VAL A 165 12.97 -8.81 3.68
C VAL A 165 14.31 -8.35 4.26
N THR A 166 15.38 -8.98 3.79
CA THR A 166 16.77 -8.67 4.21
C THR A 166 17.47 -7.68 3.28
N ALA A 167 16.90 -7.41 2.11
CA ALA A 167 17.37 -6.40 1.17
C ALA A 167 16.17 -5.73 0.50
N THR A 168 16.18 -4.40 0.42
CA THR A 168 15.15 -3.63 -0.30
C THR A 168 15.64 -3.24 -1.69
N THR A 169 14.76 -3.36 -2.68
CA THR A 169 14.97 -2.91 -4.05
C THR A 169 14.18 -1.65 -4.39
N ASP A 170 13.36 -1.14 -3.46
CA ASP A 170 12.55 0.06 -3.68
C ASP A 170 13.45 1.32 -3.62
N PRO A 171 13.64 2.03 -4.75
CA PRO A 171 14.47 3.24 -4.80
C PRO A 171 13.87 4.40 -3.99
N ASP A 172 12.57 4.37 -3.70
CA ASP A 172 11.90 5.42 -2.94
C ASP A 172 12.26 5.38 -1.46
N LEU A 173 12.54 4.21 -0.88
CA LEU A 173 12.92 4.11 0.53
C LEU A 173 14.22 4.88 0.83
N LEU A 174 15.20 4.83 -0.07
CA LEU A 174 16.41 5.64 0.05
C LEU A 174 16.10 7.12 -0.21
N SER A 175 15.29 7.41 -1.22
CA SER A 175 15.01 8.78 -1.63
C SER A 175 14.09 9.56 -0.67
N LEU A 176 13.23 8.86 0.07
CA LEU A 176 12.30 9.44 1.05
C LEU A 176 12.90 9.49 2.45
N SER A 177 13.95 8.71 2.72
CA SER A 177 14.70 8.78 3.96
C SER A 177 15.19 10.22 4.21
N PRO A 178 14.85 10.84 5.36
CA PRO A 178 15.26 12.22 5.68
C PRO A 178 16.78 12.44 5.66
N PHE A 179 17.56 11.38 5.83
CA PHE A 179 19.02 11.41 5.87
C PHE A 179 19.68 10.76 4.64
N GLY A 180 18.90 10.27 3.68
CA GLY A 180 19.43 9.57 2.50
C GLY A 180 20.18 8.29 2.85
N ILE A 181 19.83 7.62 3.95
CA ILE A 181 20.40 6.34 4.39
C ILE A 181 19.30 5.34 4.72
N LEU A 182 19.60 4.06 4.54
CA LEU A 182 18.75 2.94 4.98
C LEU A 182 19.34 2.31 6.26
N PRO A 183 18.51 1.77 7.16
CA PRO A 183 18.99 0.99 8.29
C PRO A 183 19.80 -0.20 7.83
N ARG A 184 20.81 -0.56 8.63
CA ARG A 184 21.56 -1.80 8.43
C ARG A 184 20.61 -2.98 8.70
N GLN A 185 20.50 -3.87 7.73
CA GLN A 185 19.71 -5.09 7.83
C GLN A 185 20.47 -6.19 8.57
#